data_AF-A0A1Q3EN50-F1
#
_entry.id   AF-A0A1Q3EN50-F1
#
_cell.length_a   1.000
_cell.length_b   1.000
_cell.length_c   1.000
_cell.angle_alpha   90.00
_cell.angle_beta   90.00
_cell.angle_gamma   90.00
#
_symmetry.space_group_name_H-M   'P 1'
#
loop_
_entity.id
_entity.type
_entity.pdbx_description
1 polymer ?
#
loop_
_entity_poly.entity_id
_entity_poly.type
_entity_poly.pdbx_seq_one_letter_code
_entity_poly.pdbx_strand_id
1 'polypeptide(L)'
;MPEKVLNTPYPVIDIDPHFTRVVRYFRASDYATWGATTVGVPGALLVWEILDPNGLKINRITLSPGEKLPAGRIALGNAIQIVTRRMVAGMRVAAFLGACGGFLLAYQNSSSM
;
A
#
# COMPACT_ATOMS: atom_id res chain seq x y z
N MET A 1 26.40 -22.81 -23.32
CA MET A 1 27.11 -21.66 -22.68
C MET A 1 27.92 -22.21 -21.52
N PRO A 2 29.10 -21.66 -21.20
CA PRO A 2 29.84 -22.07 -20.00
C PRO A 2 28.98 -21.79 -18.76
N GLU A 3 28.97 -22.73 -17.82
CA GLU A 3 28.18 -22.63 -16.59
C GLU A 3 28.78 -21.58 -15.65
N LYS A 4 27.95 -20.63 -15.18
CA LYS A 4 28.41 -19.60 -14.24
C LYS A 4 28.53 -20.25 -12.86
N VAL A 5 29.76 -20.59 -12.46
CA VAL A 5 30.03 -21.13 -11.11
C VAL A 5 29.79 -20.02 -10.09
N LEU A 6 28.67 -20.10 -9.36
CA LEU A 6 28.36 -19.19 -8.27
C LEU A 6 29.05 -19.68 -7.00
N ASN A 7 29.83 -18.81 -6.38
CA ASN A 7 30.49 -19.10 -5.10
C ASN A 7 29.56 -18.65 -3.97
N THR A 8 28.55 -19.48 -3.67
CA THR A 8 27.54 -19.22 -2.63
C THR A 8 27.74 -20.17 -1.44
N PRO A 9 27.42 -19.73 -0.20
CA PRO A 9 27.54 -20.59 0.99
C PRO A 9 26.65 -21.84 0.96
N TYR A 10 25.62 -21.82 0.12
CA TYR A 10 24.68 -22.92 -0.09
C TYR A 10 24.73 -23.36 -1.56
N PRO A 11 24.44 -24.64 -1.85
CA PRO A 11 24.39 -25.14 -3.23
C PRO A 11 23.25 -24.46 -3.99
N VAL A 12 23.52 -24.04 -5.23
CA VAL A 12 22.52 -23.42 -6.11
C VAL A 12 21.47 -24.45 -6.51
N ILE A 13 20.19 -24.14 -6.29
CA ILE A 13 19.06 -25.04 -6.56
C ILE A 13 18.55 -24.88 -8.01
N ASP A 14 18.53 -23.65 -8.51
CA ASP A 14 18.09 -23.29 -9.86
C ASP A 14 18.68 -21.91 -10.22
N ILE A 15 19.23 -21.75 -11.42
CA ILE A 15 19.86 -20.49 -11.84
C ILE A 15 18.81 -19.53 -12.42
N ASP A 16 17.73 -20.06 -13.02
CA ASP A 16 16.69 -19.27 -13.68
C ASP A 16 15.29 -19.80 -13.31
N PRO A 17 14.89 -19.70 -12.03
CA PRO A 17 13.64 -20.28 -11.57
C PRO A 17 12.44 -19.63 -12.28
N HIS A 18 11.55 -20.46 -12.81
CA HIS A 18 10.29 -19.99 -13.38
C HIS A 18 9.45 -19.25 -12.32
N PHE A 19 8.73 -18.21 -12.75
CA PHE A 19 7.87 -17.40 -11.87
C PHE A 19 6.96 -18.24 -10.96
N THR A 20 6.31 -19.27 -11.52
CA THR A 20 5.41 -20.16 -10.78
C THR A 20 6.13 -20.98 -9.73
N ARG A 21 7.41 -21.31 -9.94
CA ARG A 21 8.25 -21.99 -8.95
C ARG A 21 8.46 -21.07 -7.76
N VAL A 22 8.95 -19.85 -8.00
CA VAL A 22 9.23 -18.87 -6.93
C VAL A 22 7.98 -18.63 -6.08
N VAL A 23 6.83 -18.34 -6.70
CA VAL A 23 5.59 -18.07 -5.97
C VAL A 23 5.08 -19.30 -5.20
N ARG A 24 5.29 -20.52 -5.71
CA ARG A 24 4.90 -21.76 -4.99
C ARG A 24 5.79 -22.05 -3.79
N TYR A 25 7.04 -21.58 -3.80
CA TYR A 25 7.99 -21.75 -2.70
C TYR A 25 8.01 -20.58 -1.70
N PHE A 26 7.08 -19.63 -1.82
CA PHE A 26 6.91 -18.55 -0.83
C PHE A 26 6.74 -19.13 0.57
N ARG A 27 7.61 -18.69 1.47
CA ARG A 27 7.57 -19.03 2.89
C ARG A 27 6.50 -18.19 3.58
N ALA A 28 6.11 -18.61 4.78
CA ALA A 28 5.23 -17.80 5.63
C ALA A 28 5.80 -16.38 5.86
N SER A 29 7.13 -16.24 5.95
CA SER A 29 7.80 -14.95 6.06
C SER A 29 7.58 -14.05 4.84
N ASP A 30 7.54 -14.62 3.63
CA ASP A 30 7.40 -13.84 2.39
C ASP A 30 5.97 -13.27 2.28
N TYR A 31 4.97 -14.05 2.66
CA TYR A 31 3.59 -13.56 2.80
C TYR A 31 3.46 -12.53 3.92
N ALA A 32 4.18 -12.70 5.03
CA ALA A 32 4.19 -11.72 6.11
C ALA A 32 4.80 -10.39 5.64
N THR A 33 5.93 -10.44 4.90
CA THR A 33 6.54 -9.25 4.31
C THR A 33 5.58 -8.56 3.32
N TRP A 34 4.96 -9.32 2.43
CA TRP A 34 4.00 -8.78 1.46
C TRP A 34 2.78 -8.15 2.13
N GLY A 35 2.20 -8.82 3.11
CA GLY A 35 1.09 -8.29 3.90
C GLY A 35 1.48 -7.03 4.68
N ALA A 36 2.64 -7.06 5.33
CA ALA A 36 3.15 -5.95 6.14
C ALA A 36 3.35 -4.68 5.31
N THR A 37 3.93 -4.77 4.11
CA THR A 37 4.10 -3.56 3.27
C THR A 37 2.77 -3.07 2.69
N THR A 38 1.83 -3.98 2.37
CA THR A 38 0.52 -3.63 1.80
C THR A 38 -0.30 -2.77 2.76
N VAL A 39 -0.31 -3.09 4.06
CA VAL A 39 -0.99 -2.27 5.07
C VAL A 39 -0.08 -1.22 5.71
N GLY A 40 1.23 -1.47 5.73
CA GLY A 40 2.21 -0.59 6.37
C GLY A 40 2.38 0.73 5.63
N VAL A 41 2.40 0.72 4.30
CA VAL A 41 2.49 1.97 3.51
C VAL A 41 1.28 2.88 3.73
N PRO A 42 0.03 2.45 3.49
CA PRO A 42 -1.13 3.31 3.77
C PRO A 42 -1.29 3.58 5.28
N GLY A 43 -0.93 2.66 6.16
CA GLY A 43 -0.95 2.85 7.61
C GLY A 43 0.02 3.92 8.08
N ALA A 44 1.23 3.98 7.52
CA ALA A 44 2.21 5.01 7.81
C ALA A 44 1.71 6.39 7.36
N LEU A 45 1.07 6.50 6.20
CA LEU A 45 0.44 7.74 5.75
C LEU A 45 -0.69 8.17 6.69
N LEU A 46 -1.52 7.23 7.14
CA LEU A 46 -2.57 7.53 8.10
C LEU A 46 -2.00 8.03 9.43
N VAL A 47 -0.96 7.37 9.95
CA VAL A 47 -0.28 7.80 11.17
C VAL A 47 0.33 9.19 10.98
N TRP A 48 0.93 9.47 9.82
CA TRP A 48 1.47 10.79 9.51
C TRP A 48 0.40 11.87 9.54
N GLU A 49 -0.78 11.62 8.98
CA GLU A 49 -1.90 12.57 9.05
C GLU A 49 -2.43 12.78 10.46
N ILE A 50 -2.41 11.73 11.31
CA ILE A 50 -2.81 11.85 12.72
C ILE A 50 -1.78 12.69 13.50
N LEU A 51 -0.50 12.58 13.16
CA LEU A 51 0.57 13.31 13.83
C LEU A 51 0.73 14.76 13.35
N ASP A 52 0.28 15.08 12.13
CA ASP A 52 0.42 16.43 11.56
C ASP A 52 -0.58 17.42 12.20
N PRO A 53 -0.12 18.39 13.02
CA PRO A 53 -1.00 19.39 13.64
C PRO A 53 -1.60 20.36 12.62
N ASN A 54 -1.05 20.46 11.41
CA ASN A 54 -1.53 21.31 10.34
C ASN A 54 -2.34 20.55 9.28
N GLY A 55 -2.82 19.35 9.62
CA GLY A 55 -3.53 18.43 8.74
C GLY A 55 -4.71 19.03 7.97
N LEU A 56 -5.28 18.23 7.07
CA LEU A 56 -6.26 18.63 6.04
C LEU A 56 -7.20 19.76 6.49
N LYS A 57 -6.93 20.98 5.99
CA LYS A 57 -7.82 22.14 6.17
C LYS A 57 -9.10 21.89 5.39
N ILE A 58 -10.12 21.41 6.08
CA ILE A 58 -11.46 21.28 5.51
C ILE A 58 -11.95 22.69 5.22
N ASN A 59 -12.10 23.03 3.94
CA ASN A 59 -12.69 24.29 3.55
C ASN A 59 -14.16 24.23 3.94
N ARG A 60 -14.48 24.78 5.11
CA ARG A 60 -15.84 24.81 5.64
C ARG A 60 -16.65 25.65 4.66
N ILE A 61 -17.69 25.05 4.09
CA ILE A 61 -18.71 25.79 3.37
C ILE A 61 -19.36 26.75 4.37
N THR A 62 -18.91 28.01 4.36
CA THR A 62 -19.56 29.10 5.08
C THR A 62 -20.82 29.46 4.31
N LEU A 63 -21.96 28.90 4.75
CA LEU A 63 -23.28 29.30 4.27
C LEU A 63 -23.57 30.70 4.82
N SER A 64 -24.01 31.62 3.97
CA SER A 64 -24.42 32.95 4.43
C SER A 64 -25.69 32.85 5.32
N PRO A 65 -25.89 33.75 6.29
CA PRO A 65 -27.10 33.75 7.13
C PRO A 65 -28.37 33.82 6.27
N GLY A 66 -29.08 32.69 6.13
CA GLY A 66 -30.30 32.55 5.32
C GLY A 66 -30.19 31.60 4.12
N GLU A 67 -28.99 31.12 3.78
CA GLU A 67 -28.81 30.13 2.71
C GLU A 67 -29.21 28.75 3.24
N LYS A 68 -30.33 28.21 2.72
CA LYS A 68 -30.80 26.90 3.13
C LYS A 68 -29.82 25.84 2.65
N LEU A 69 -29.34 25.01 3.57
CA LEU A 69 -28.54 23.83 3.29
C LEU A 69 -29.21 23.05 2.14
N PRO A 70 -28.48 22.69 1.06
CA PRO A 70 -29.09 22.06 -0.10
C PRO A 70 -29.88 20.84 0.38
N ALA A 71 -31.19 20.86 0.16
CA ALA A 71 -32.13 19.83 0.58
C ALA A 71 -31.85 18.56 -0.22
N GLY A 72 -30.92 17.78 0.31
CA GLY A 72 -30.42 16.52 -0.21
C GLY A 72 -29.52 15.90 0.86
N ARG A 73 -29.12 14.64 0.69
CA ARG A 73 -28.28 13.84 1.61
C ARG A 73 -26.85 14.38 1.83
N ILE A 74 -26.66 15.71 1.76
CA ILE A 74 -25.40 16.44 1.67
C ILE A 74 -25.06 17.19 2.98
N ALA A 75 -25.98 17.23 3.94
CA ALA A 75 -25.90 18.08 5.13
C ALA A 75 -24.89 17.66 6.23
N LEU A 76 -24.56 16.37 6.34
CA LEU A 76 -23.68 15.89 7.42
C LEU A 76 -22.80 14.71 6.98
N GLY A 77 -23.35 13.82 6.13
CA GLY A 77 -22.61 12.68 5.58
C GLY A 77 -21.56 13.06 4.54
N ASN A 78 -21.72 14.18 3.83
CA ASN A 78 -20.84 14.55 2.73
C ASN A 78 -19.53 15.22 3.17
N ALA A 79 -19.45 15.88 4.32
CA ALA A 79 -18.17 16.42 4.79
C ALA A 79 -17.17 15.30 5.14
N ILE A 80 -17.66 14.26 5.82
CA ILE A 80 -16.91 13.02 6.05
C ILE A 80 -16.59 12.38 4.70
N GLN A 81 -17.59 12.12 3.83
CA GLN A 81 -17.33 11.48 2.55
C GLN A 81 -16.43 12.24 1.58
N ILE A 82 -16.37 13.58 1.59
CA ILE A 82 -15.50 14.38 0.71
C ILE A 82 -14.05 14.27 1.17
N VAL A 83 -13.80 14.32 2.48
CA VAL A 83 -12.46 14.06 3.06
C VAL A 83 -12.07 12.60 2.81
N THR A 84 -12.97 11.67 3.11
CA THR A 84 -12.72 10.23 2.90
C THR A 84 -12.54 9.91 1.43
N ARG A 85 -13.24 10.53 0.45
CA ARG A 85 -13.05 10.22 -0.99
C ARG A 85 -11.68 10.63 -1.53
N ARG A 86 -11.18 11.80 -1.12
CA ARG A 86 -9.85 12.27 -1.56
C ARG A 86 -8.74 11.43 -0.93
N MET A 87 -8.91 11.05 0.33
CA MET A 87 -8.01 10.17 1.05
C MET A 87 -8.09 8.71 0.55
N VAL A 88 -9.28 8.22 0.15
CA VAL A 88 -9.48 6.86 -0.39
C VAL A 88 -8.75 6.66 -1.70
N ALA A 89 -8.70 7.67 -2.58
CA ALA A 89 -7.88 7.58 -3.79
C ALA A 89 -6.39 7.44 -3.43
N GLY A 90 -5.89 8.27 -2.51
CA GLY A 90 -4.51 8.21 -2.03
C GLY A 90 -4.17 6.89 -1.33
N MET A 91 -5.04 6.42 -0.43
CA MET A 91 -4.89 5.15 0.30
C MET A 91 -4.91 3.94 -0.65
N ARG A 92 -5.74 3.96 -1.71
CA ARG A 92 -5.77 2.88 -2.71
C ARG A 92 -4.48 2.84 -3.50
N VAL A 93 -3.96 4.00 -3.91
CA VAL A 93 -2.66 4.08 -4.60
C VAL A 93 -1.53 3.63 -3.67
N ALA A 94 -1.53 4.09 -2.42
CA ALA A 94 -0.56 3.70 -1.41
C ALA A 94 -0.59 2.18 -1.13
N ALA A 95 -1.78 1.60 -0.97
CA ALA A 95 -1.94 0.16 -0.80
C ALA A 95 -1.49 -0.63 -2.04
N PHE A 96 -1.82 -0.15 -3.25
CA PHE A 96 -1.38 -0.79 -4.49
C PHE A 96 0.15 -0.77 -4.62
N LEU A 97 0.78 0.38 -4.39
CA LEU A 97 2.23 0.49 -4.43
C LEU A 97 2.90 -0.32 -3.32
N GLY A 98 2.33 -0.34 -2.11
CA GLY A 98 2.80 -1.18 -1.00
C GLY A 98 2.67 -2.68 -1.30
N ALA A 99 1.60 -3.08 -1.99
CA ALA A 99 1.40 -4.46 -2.43
C ALA A 99 2.38 -4.86 -3.55
N CYS A 100 2.57 -4.02 -4.56
CA CYS A 100 3.54 -4.28 -5.63
C CYS A 100 4.97 -4.33 -5.08
N GLY A 101 5.37 -3.35 -4.27
CA GLY A 101 6.69 -3.32 -3.65
C GLY A 101 6.91 -4.51 -2.71
N GLY A 102 5.92 -4.86 -1.90
CA GLY A 102 5.96 -6.03 -1.03
C GLY A 102 6.10 -7.35 -1.77
N PHE A 103 5.33 -7.52 -2.84
CA PHE A 103 5.42 -8.70 -3.68
C PHE A 103 6.80 -8.83 -4.31
N LEU A 104 7.36 -7.73 -4.82
CA LEU A 104 8.71 -7.73 -5.41
C LEU A 104 9.79 -8.07 -4.37
N LEU A 105 9.68 -7.56 -3.13
CA LEU A 105 10.61 -7.88 -2.05
C LEU A 105 10.50 -9.35 -1.62
N ALA A 106 9.29 -9.85 -1.47
CA ALA A 106 9.02 -11.27 -1.20
C ALA A 106 9.57 -12.16 -2.32
N TYR A 107 9.38 -11.75 -3.58
CA TYR A 107 9.91 -12.45 -4.75
C TYR A 107 11.44 -12.48 -4.75
N GLN A 108 12.09 -11.35 -4.46
CA GLN A 108 13.55 -11.27 -4.35
C GLN A 108 14.08 -12.21 -3.25
N ASN A 109 13.47 -12.20 -2.07
CA ASN A 109 13.83 -13.08 -0.97
C ASN A 109 13.71 -14.56 -1.36
N SER A 110 12.63 -14.95 -2.05
CA SER A 110 12.42 -16.33 -2.49
C SER A 110 13.25 -16.73 -3.72
N SER A 111 13.71 -15.77 -4.54
CA SER A 111 14.52 -16.04 -5.73
C SER A 111 16.01 -16.25 -5.43
N SER A 112 16.47 -15.81 -4.27
CA SER A 112 17.88 -15.91 -3.84
C SER A 112 18.22 -17.21 -3.08
N MET A 113 17.28 -18.16 -3.06
CA MET A 113 17.39 -19.46 -2.38
C MET A 113 17.87 -20.58 -3.26
#